data_AF-A0AAV0ZZN5-F1
#
_entry.id   AF-A0AAV0ZZN5-F1
#
_cell.length_a   1.000
_cell.length_b   1.000
_cell.length_c   1.000
_cell.angle_alpha   90.00
_cell.angle_beta   90.00
_cell.angle_gamma   90.00
#
_symmetry.space_group_name_H-M   'P 1'
#
loop_
_entity.id
_entity.type
_entity.pdbx_description
1 polymer ?
#
loop_
_entity_poly.entity_id
_entity_poly.type
_entity_poly.pdbx_seq_one_letter_code
_entity_poly.pdbx_strand_id
1 'polypeptide(L)'
;MGLSLQWRKWMDECLRSATIPVLINGIPTDEFQEILHLFELSSGMKVNFHKSRLFRIKTLESWLEEAARALNFKVGSIPFIYLGLSVGVNPKNISTWDLVIDKVKKDYLDRGVAIYQLEVVL
;
A
#
# COMPACT_ATOMS: atom_id res chain seq x y z
N MET A 1 -27.88 -0.80 11.19
CA MET A 1 -26.88 0.25 11.46
C MET A 1 -25.90 0.26 10.30
N GLY A 2 -25.96 1.28 9.43
CA GLY A 2 -25.15 1.34 8.23
C GLY A 2 -24.13 2.47 8.32
N LEU A 3 -22.92 2.23 7.82
CA LEU A 3 -21.88 3.25 7.70
C LEU A 3 -22.40 4.42 6.84
N SER A 4 -22.04 5.65 7.22
CA SER A 4 -22.58 6.87 6.61
C SER A 4 -22.30 6.92 5.10
N LEU A 5 -23.14 7.63 4.34
CA LEU A 5 -22.95 7.80 2.89
C LEU A 5 -21.59 8.47 2.58
N GLN A 6 -21.14 9.34 3.48
CA GLN A 6 -19.84 10.00 3.38
C GLN A 6 -18.68 9.02 3.57
N TRP A 7 -18.77 8.11 4.56
CA TRP A 7 -17.77 7.07 4.77
C TRP A 7 -17.65 6.15 3.56
N ARG A 8 -18.78 5.75 2.96
CA ARG A 8 -18.78 4.90 1.75
C ARG A 8 -18.16 5.60 0.54
N LYS A 9 -18.48 6.88 0.32
CA LYS A 9 -17.87 7.69 -0.74
C LYS A 9 -16.37 7.85 -0.55
N TRP A 10 -15.93 8.14 0.68
CA TRP A 10 -14.52 8.25 1.01
C TRP A 10 -13.78 6.94 0.80
N MET A 11 -14.36 5.81 1.23
CA MET A 11 -13.79 4.49 0.99
C MET A 11 -13.72 4.13 -0.50
N ASP A 12 -14.77 4.41 -1.29
CA ASP A 12 -14.76 4.20 -2.75
C ASP A 12 -13.65 5.02 -3.43
N GLU A 13 -13.47 6.28 -3.05
CA GLU A 13 -12.41 7.14 -3.59
C GLU A 13 -11.01 6.63 -3.19
N CYS A 14 -10.81 6.27 -1.92
CA CYS A 14 -9.56 5.67 -1.46
C CYS A 14 -9.23 4.39 -2.23
N LEU A 15 -10.20 3.53 -2.53
CA LEU A 15 -9.96 2.21 -3.11
C LEU A 15 -9.92 2.23 -4.64
N ARG A 16 -10.51 3.24 -5.29
CA ARG A 16 -10.31 3.54 -6.73
C ARG A 16 -8.91 4.10 -7.02
N SER A 17 -8.40 4.92 -6.11
CA SER A 17 -7.11 5.60 -6.24
C SER A 17 -5.94 4.79 -5.66
N ALA A 18 -6.19 3.93 -4.66
CA ALA A 18 -5.15 3.16 -4.00
C ALA A 18 -4.64 2.02 -4.89
N THR A 19 -3.32 1.96 -5.02
CA THR A 19 -2.61 0.72 -5.25
C THR A 19 -2.55 -0.01 -3.92
N ILE A 20 -3.26 -1.14 -3.79
CA ILE A 20 -3.25 -1.93 -2.56
C ILE A 20 -2.10 -2.93 -2.66
N PRO A 21 -1.01 -2.78 -1.87
CA PRO A 21 -0.02 -3.83 -1.75
C PRO A 21 -0.65 -4.98 -0.95
N VAL A 22 -0.73 -6.14 -1.58
CA VAL A 22 -1.16 -7.35 -0.91
C VAL A 22 0.07 -8.07 -0.39
N LEU A 23 0.23 -8.08 0.94
CA LEU A 23 1.30 -8.79 1.62
C LEU A 23 0.77 -10.14 2.07
N ILE A 24 1.30 -11.22 1.48
CA ILE A 24 0.92 -12.58 1.87
C ILE A 24 2.08 -13.26 2.58
N ASN A 25 1.87 -13.63 3.84
CA ASN A 25 2.80 -14.42 4.66
C ASN A 25 2.63 -15.94 4.42
N GLY A 26 2.38 -16.36 3.18
CA GLY A 26 2.09 -17.77 2.86
C GLY A 26 0.68 -18.25 3.26
N ILE A 27 -0.30 -17.35 3.39
CA ILE A 27 -1.71 -17.70 3.53
C ILE A 27 -2.13 -18.50 2.28
N PRO A 28 -2.83 -19.65 2.41
CA PRO A 28 -3.38 -20.39 1.28
C PRO A 28 -4.14 -19.46 0.34
N THR A 29 -3.92 -19.60 -0.97
CA THR A 29 -4.51 -18.72 -1.99
C THR A 29 -6.04 -18.69 -1.91
N ASP A 30 -6.66 -19.81 -1.59
CA ASP A 30 -8.12 -19.97 -1.59
C ASP A 30 -8.77 -19.15 -0.46
N GLU A 31 -8.19 -19.20 0.75
CA GLU A 31 -8.62 -18.37 1.87
C GLU A 31 -8.51 -16.87 1.54
N PHE A 32 -7.45 -16.48 0.84
CA PHE A 32 -7.27 -15.10 0.43
C PHE A 32 -8.28 -14.68 -0.65
N GLN A 33 -8.64 -15.57 -1.58
CA GLN A 33 -9.71 -15.31 -2.55
C GLN A 33 -11.06 -15.10 -1.87
N GLU A 34 -11.40 -15.90 -0.87
CA GLU A 34 -12.63 -15.74 -0.09
C GLU A 34 -12.69 -14.39 0.62
N ILE A 35 -11.58 -13.96 1.22
CA ILE A 35 -11.48 -12.64 1.86
C ILE A 35 -11.71 -11.51 0.85
N LEU A 36 -11.06 -11.58 -0.33
CA LEU A 36 -11.26 -10.59 -1.38
C LEU A 36 -12.71 -10.59 -1.85
N HIS A 37 -13.32 -11.75 -2.02
CA HIS A 37 -14.71 -11.86 -2.44
C HIS A 37 -15.68 -11.29 -1.39
N LEU A 38 -15.47 -11.60 -0.11
CA LEU A 38 -16.23 -11.03 0.99
C LEU A 38 -16.09 -9.51 1.06
N PHE A 39 -14.88 -9.00 0.81
CA PHE A 39 -14.65 -7.57 0.70
C PHE A 39 -15.45 -6.96 -0.47
N GLU A 40 -15.41 -7.56 -1.65
CA GLU A 40 -16.19 -7.08 -2.80
C GLU A 40 -17.70 -7.07 -2.51
N LEU A 41 -18.22 -8.13 -1.91
CA LEU A 41 -19.64 -8.24 -1.54
C LEU A 41 -20.06 -7.23 -0.47
N SER A 42 -19.26 -7.08 0.59
CA SER A 42 -19.59 -6.22 1.73
C SER A 42 -19.46 -4.74 1.40
N SER A 43 -18.50 -4.38 0.53
CA SER A 43 -18.26 -3.01 0.12
C SER A 43 -19.02 -2.60 -1.15
N GLY A 44 -19.43 -3.56 -1.98
CA GLY A 44 -19.98 -3.33 -3.31
C GLY A 44 -18.94 -2.87 -4.34
N MET A 45 -17.64 -3.02 -4.04
CA MET A 45 -16.55 -2.57 -4.89
C MET A 45 -15.86 -3.76 -5.58
N LYS A 46 -15.11 -3.50 -6.65
CA LYS A 46 -14.31 -4.52 -7.34
C LYS A 46 -12.82 -4.30 -7.11
N VAL A 47 -12.11 -5.37 -6.82
CA VAL A 47 -10.65 -5.35 -6.68
C VAL A 47 -10.02 -5.16 -8.05
N ASN A 48 -9.10 -4.20 -8.16
CA ASN A 48 -8.36 -3.96 -9.39
C ASN A 48 -7.02 -4.73 -9.39
N PHE A 49 -7.05 -5.96 -9.88
CA PHE A 49 -5.88 -6.83 -9.95
C PHE A 49 -4.75 -6.27 -10.83
N HIS A 50 -5.04 -5.38 -11.78
CA HIS A 50 -4.02 -4.77 -12.63
C HIS A 50 -3.20 -3.67 -11.95
N LYS A 51 -3.81 -2.97 -10.97
CA LYS A 51 -3.14 -1.97 -10.12
C LYS A 51 -2.48 -2.60 -8.89
N SER A 52 -3.08 -3.66 -8.37
CA SER A 52 -2.57 -4.37 -7.19
C SER A 52 -1.39 -5.28 -7.51
N ARG A 53 -0.47 -5.41 -6.56
CA ARG A 53 0.70 -6.27 -6.66
C ARG A 53 0.84 -7.15 -5.43
N LEU A 54 1.29 -8.38 -5.66
CA LEU A 54 1.61 -9.36 -4.63
C LEU A 54 3.07 -9.17 -4.20
N PHE A 55 3.31 -9.01 -2.90
CA PHE A 55 4.66 -8.87 -2.37
C PHE A 55 5.00 -10.01 -1.42
N ARG A 56 6.27 -10.44 -1.49
CA ARG A 56 6.83 -11.54 -0.71
C ARG A 56 7.22 -11.09 0.69
N ILE A 57 6.76 -11.78 1.73
CA ILE A 57 7.32 -11.67 3.07
C ILE A 57 7.68 -13.07 3.55
N LYS A 58 8.98 -13.35 3.70
CA LYS A 58 9.51 -14.61 4.26
C LYS A 58 9.02 -15.90 3.57
N THR A 59 8.56 -15.84 2.32
CA THR A 59 8.13 -17.00 1.52
C THR A 59 9.10 -17.30 0.37
N LEU A 60 8.94 -18.47 -0.26
CA LEU A 60 9.70 -18.88 -1.46
C LEU A 60 9.22 -18.12 -2.69
N GLU A 61 10.12 -17.84 -3.63
CA GLU A 61 9.83 -17.12 -4.87
C GLU A 61 8.91 -17.92 -5.79
N SER A 62 9.11 -19.23 -5.91
CA SER A 62 8.25 -20.13 -6.68
C SER A 62 6.79 -20.08 -6.22
N TRP A 63 6.56 -20.07 -4.91
CA TRP A 63 5.23 -19.96 -4.34
C TRP A 63 4.58 -18.60 -4.65
N LEU A 64 5.35 -17.51 -4.60
CA LEU A 64 4.85 -16.17 -4.90
C LEU A 64 4.37 -16.05 -6.35
N GLU A 65 5.11 -16.64 -7.29
CA GLU A 65 4.73 -16.67 -8.70
C GLU A 65 3.46 -17.50 -8.93
N GLU A 66 3.36 -18.64 -8.27
CA GLU A 66 2.18 -19.51 -8.34
C GLU A 66 0.94 -18.80 -7.76
N ALA A 67 1.06 -18.20 -6.58
CA ALA A 67 0.00 -17.42 -5.95
C ALA A 67 -0.41 -16.21 -6.79
N ALA A 68 0.54 -15.48 -7.37
CA ALA A 68 0.27 -14.36 -8.25
C ALA A 68 -0.50 -14.81 -9.51
N ARG A 69 -0.14 -15.97 -10.07
CA ARG A 69 -0.84 -16.55 -11.22
C ARG A 69 -2.25 -17.02 -10.86
N ALA A 70 -2.43 -17.70 -9.72
CA ALA A 70 -3.74 -18.17 -9.25
C ALA A 70 -4.70 -17.01 -8.93
N LEU A 71 -4.17 -15.89 -8.44
CA LEU A 71 -4.95 -14.71 -8.04
C LEU A 71 -5.02 -13.62 -9.11
N ASN A 72 -4.42 -13.83 -10.28
CA ASN A 72 -4.25 -12.82 -11.34
C ASN A 72 -3.58 -11.50 -10.89
N PHE A 73 -2.77 -11.52 -9.83
CA PHE A 73 -1.97 -10.37 -9.42
C PHE A 73 -0.65 -10.31 -10.20
N LYS A 74 -0.09 -9.11 -10.29
CA LYS A 74 1.30 -8.93 -10.70
C LYS A 74 2.22 -9.14 -9.49
N VAL A 75 3.37 -9.77 -9.70
CA VAL A 75 4.42 -9.82 -8.67
C VAL A 75 5.04 -8.42 -8.48
N GLY A 76 5.20 -8.03 -7.23
CA GLY A 76 5.92 -6.82 -6.80
C GLY A 76 7.27 -7.17 -6.21
N SER A 77 8.24 -6.27 -6.37
CA SER A 77 9.57 -6.39 -5.80
C SER A 77 9.72 -5.53 -4.55
N ILE A 78 10.53 -5.97 -3.60
CA ILE A 78 10.94 -5.18 -2.44
C ILE A 78 12.37 -4.64 -2.70
N PRO A 79 12.68 -3.38 -2.35
CA PRO A 79 11.80 -2.39 -1.74
C PRO A 79 10.82 -1.73 -2.73
N PHE A 80 9.69 -1.23 -2.24
CA PHE A 80 8.70 -0.48 -3.03
C PHE A 80 8.18 0.74 -2.28
N ILE A 81 7.64 1.73 -3.01
CA ILE A 81 7.06 2.93 -2.40
C ILE A 81 5.56 2.74 -2.20
N TYR A 82 5.10 2.95 -0.97
CA TYR A 82 3.70 2.98 -0.60
C TYR A 82 3.37 4.32 0.06
N LEU A 83 2.49 5.11 -0.57
CA LEU A 83 2.08 6.44 -0.08
C LEU A 83 3.25 7.41 0.21
N GLY A 84 4.38 7.26 -0.50
CA GLY A 84 5.60 8.04 -0.29
C GLY A 84 6.56 7.47 0.75
N LEU A 85 6.23 6.33 1.36
CA LEU A 85 7.10 5.60 2.27
C LEU A 85 7.71 4.39 1.56
N SER A 86 9.04 4.26 1.61
CA SER A 86 9.74 3.09 1.09
C SER A 86 9.58 1.91 2.05
N VAL A 87 8.87 0.88 1.61
CA VAL A 87 8.61 -0.36 2.36
C VAL A 87 9.69 -1.39 2.04
N GLY A 88 10.26 -1.99 3.08
CA GLY A 88 11.27 -3.06 3.00
C GLY A 88 12.71 -2.59 2.79
N VAL A 89 12.97 -1.29 2.88
CA VAL A 89 14.31 -0.73 3.10
C VAL A 89 14.64 -0.71 4.60
N ASN A 90 15.93 -0.68 4.93
CA ASN A 90 16.39 -0.63 6.32
C ASN A 90 16.12 0.77 6.93
N PRO A 91 15.21 0.89 7.91
CA PRO A 91 14.86 2.19 8.49
C PRO A 91 16.00 2.83 9.27
N LYS A 92 17.07 2.08 9.60
CA LYS A 92 18.27 2.61 10.25
C LYS A 92 19.18 3.40 9.31
N ASN A 93 18.97 3.30 8.00
CA ASN A 93 19.73 4.09 7.03
C ASN A 93 19.06 5.45 6.83
N ILE A 94 19.81 6.54 7.03
CA ILE A 94 19.35 7.93 6.88
C ILE A 94 18.71 8.16 5.50
N SER A 95 19.30 7.62 4.43
CA SER A 95 18.79 7.83 3.07
C SER A 95 17.42 7.20 2.78
N THR A 96 16.94 6.30 3.67
CA THR A 96 15.56 5.78 3.61
C THR A 96 14.53 6.89 3.83
N TRP A 97 14.89 7.89 4.62
CA TRP A 97 14.00 8.96 5.05
C TRP A 97 13.98 10.16 4.09
N ASP A 98 14.92 10.24 3.14
CA ASP A 98 15.03 11.35 2.18
C ASP A 98 13.72 11.60 1.44
N LEU A 99 13.08 10.55 0.92
CA LEU A 99 11.79 10.66 0.21
C LEU A 99 10.65 11.18 1.11
N VAL A 100 10.65 10.79 2.39
CA VAL A 100 9.64 11.24 3.36
C VAL A 100 9.90 12.70 3.73
N ILE A 101 11.16 13.05 3.96
CA ILE A 101 11.60 14.41 4.28
C ILE A 101 11.27 15.35 3.11
N ASP A 102 11.56 14.96 1.88
CA ASP A 102 11.27 15.78 0.69
C ASP A 102 9.77 15.97 0.50
N LYS A 103 8.96 14.93 0.72
CA LYS A 103 7.50 15.04 0.67
C LYS A 103 6.98 16.01 1.74
N VAL A 104 7.48 15.88 2.97
CA VAL A 104 7.08 16.74 4.09
C VAL A 104 7.52 18.19 3.85
N LYS A 105 8.75 18.42 3.39
CA LYS A 105 9.25 19.76 3.01
C LYS A 105 8.37 20.40 1.95
N LYS A 106 7.98 19.65 0.93
CA LYS A 106 7.06 20.13 -0.11
C LYS A 106 5.70 20.51 0.47
N ASP A 107 5.11 19.67 1.31
CA ASP A 107 3.81 19.95 1.94
C ASP A 107 3.85 21.22 2.83
N TYR A 108 4.97 21.49 3.50
CA TYR A 108 5.16 22.71 4.28
C TYR A 108 5.29 23.96 3.40
N LEU A 109 6.06 23.87 2.30
CA LEU A 109 6.19 24.95 1.33
C LEU A 109 4.85 25.29 0.67
N ASP A 110 4.09 24.28 0.25
CA ASP A 110 2.77 24.45 -0.37
C ASP A 110 1.76 25.10 0.60
N ARG A 111 1.98 24.99 1.91
CA ARG A 111 1.17 25.63 2.97
C ARG A 111 1.69 27.01 3.39
N GLY A 112 2.75 27.52 2.77
CA GLY A 112 3.35 28.82 3.11
C GLY A 112 4.02 28.86 4.49
N VAL A 113 4.39 27.70 5.06
CA VAL A 113 5.10 27.61 6.34
C VAL A 113 6.60 27.69 6.07
N ALA A 114 7.27 28.71 6.61
CA ALA A 114 8.71 28.89 6.43
C ALA A 114 9.49 27.79 7.20
N ILE A 115 10.38 27.07 6.50
CA ILE A 115 11.06 25.85 7.00
C ILE A 115 12.27 26.16 7.92
N TYR A 116 12.28 27.30 8.62
CA TYR A 116 13.42 27.72 9.45
C TYR A 116 13.55 26.98 10.80
N GLN A 117 12.69 25.99 11.08
CA GLN A 117 12.66 25.29 12.37
C GLN A 117 13.11 23.81 12.33
N LEU A 118 13.43 23.25 11.17
CA LEU A 118 13.83 21.83 11.06
C LEU A 118 15.32 21.56 11.23
N GLU A 119 16.16 22.60 11.32
CA GLU A 119 17.62 22.44 11.53
C GLU A 119 18.01 22.22 13.01
N VAL A 120 17.06 22.24 13.95
CA VAL A 120 17.38 22.19 15.40
C VAL A 120 17.13 20.80 16.03
N VAL A 121 16.63 19.81 15.30
CA VAL A 121 16.30 18.48 15.87
C VAL A 121 16.81 17.30 15.02
N LEU A 122 17.98 17.43 14.40
CA LEU A 122 18.76 16.29 13.87
C LEU A 122 20.11 16.19 14.57
#